data_AF-A0A0F7RKU4-F1
#
_entry.id   AF-A0A0F7RKU4-F1
#
_cell.length_a   1.000
_cell.length_b   1.000
_cell.length_c   1.000
_cell.angle_alpha   90.00
_cell.angle_beta   90.00
_cell.angle_gamma   90.00
#
_symmetry.space_group_name_H-M   'P 1'
#
loop_
_entity.id
_entity.type
_entity.pdbx_description
1 polymer ?
#
loop_
_entity_poly.entity_id
_entity_poly.type
_entity_poly.pdbx_seq_one_letter_code
_entity_poly.pdbx_strand_id
1 'polypeptide(L)' 'EEILEKGLKVREYELRKNNFSDTGNFGFGIQEHIDLG' A
#
# COMPACT_ATOMS: atom_id res chain seq x y z
N GLU A 1 -6.75 10.41 1.51
CA GLU A 1 -7.40 9.11 1.81
C GLU A 1 -7.57 8.26 0.56
N GLU A 2 -8.07 8.84 -0.54
CA GLU A 2 -8.27 8.15 -1.83
C GLU A 2 -7.05 7.35 -2.36
N ILE A 3 -5.83 7.89 -2.26
CA ILE A 3 -4.60 7.19 -2.70
C ILE A 3 -4.31 5.96 -1.83
N LEU A 4 -4.57 6.05 -0.53
CA LEU A 4 -4.38 4.93 0.39
C LEU A 4 -5.40 3.83 0.06
N GLU A 5 -6.65 4.20 -0.17
CA GLU A 5 -7.72 3.27 -0.53
C GLU A 5 -7.48 2.58 -1.88
N LYS A 6 -7.07 3.35 -2.90
CA LYS A 6 -6.65 2.82 -4.21
C LYS A 6 -5.44 1.90 -4.07
N GLY A 7 -4.45 2.29 -3.28
CA GLY A 7 -3.25 1.49 -3.03
C GLY A 7 -3.53 0.18 -2.28
N LEU A 8 -4.42 0.21 -1.29
CA LEU A 8 -4.86 -0.99 -0.57
C LEU A 8 -5.69 -1.91 -1.47
N LYS A 9 -6.53 -1.36 -2.34
CA LYS A 9 -7.30 -2.12 -3.32
C LYS A 9 -6.40 -2.90 -4.30
N VAL A 10 -5.28 -2.29 -4.73
CA VAL A 10 -4.26 -2.96 -5.58
C VAL A 10 -3.55 -4.10 -4.85
N ARG A 11 -3.45 -4.01 -3.52
CA ARG A 11 -2.87 -5.05 -2.66
C ARG A 11 -3.90 -6.01 -2.08
N GLU A 12 -5.16 -5.99 -2.54
CA GLU A 12 -6.27 -6.77 -1.97
C GLU A 12 -6.42 -6.61 -0.45
N TYR A 13 -6.03 -5.45 0.08
CA TYR A 13 -5.97 -5.16 1.52
C TYR A 13 -5.02 -6.10 2.31
N GLU A 14 -4.16 -6.86 1.62
CA GLU A 14 -3.12 -7.67 2.26
C GLU A 14 -1.86 -6.85 2.52
N LEU A 15 -1.56 -6.62 3.80
CA LEU A 15 -0.30 -6.05 4.25
C LEU A 15 0.55 -7.12 4.94
N ARG A 16 1.81 -7.24 4.51
CA ARG A 16 2.77 -8.14 5.15
C ARG A 16 3.34 -7.49 6.41
N LYS A 17 3.64 -8.31 7.43
CA LYS A 17 4.17 -7.82 8.72
C LYS A 17 5.48 -7.02 8.58
N ASN A 18 6.29 -7.31 7.57
CA ASN A 18 7.53 -6.57 7.28
C ASN A 18 7.30 -5.17 6.69
N ASN A 19 6.06 -4.81 6.33
CA ASN A 19 5.70 -3.48 5.86
C ASN A 19 5.49 -2.49 7.01
N PHE A 20 5.51 -2.95 8.26
CA PHE A 20 5.34 -2.13 9.45
C PHE A 20 6.70 -1.88 10.11
N SER A 21 6.98 -0.62 10.44
CA SER A 21 8.12 -0.23 11.26
C SER A 21 7.81 -0.44 12.75
N ASP A 22 8.85 -0.58 13.56
CA ASP A 22 8.73 -0.72 15.02
C ASP A 22 8.11 0.53 15.68
N THR A 23 8.15 1.67 14.98
CA THR A 23 7.58 2.96 15.40
C THR A 23 6.13 3.17 14.95
N GLY A 24 5.51 2.17 14.32
CA GLY A 24 4.09 2.22 13.92
C GLY A 24 3.82 2.89 12.58
N ASN A 25 4.84 3.14 11.75
CA ASN A 25 4.67 3.58 10.37
C ASN A 25 4.57 2.36 9.45
N PHE A 26 3.90 2.49 8.31
CA PHE A 26 3.86 1.42 7.31
C PHE A 26 4.03 1.96 5.90
N GLY A 27 4.53 1.10 5.01
CA GLY A 27 4.72 1.43 3.61
C GLY A 27 4.55 0.21 2.73
N PHE A 28 3.97 0.40 1.55
CA PHE A 28 3.88 -0.63 0.53
C PHE A 28 4.26 -0.03 -0.81
N GLY A 29 5.12 -0.70 -1.56
CA GLY A 29 5.42 -0.31 -2.93
C GLY A 29 4.24 -0.66 -3.84
N ILE A 30 3.78 0.31 -4.61
CA ILE A 30 2.90 0.10 -5.76
C ILE A 30 3.73 0.32 -7.02
N GLN A 31 3.57 -0.53 -8.03
CA GLN A 31 4.21 -0.34 -9.33
C GLN A 31 3.40 0.74 -10.08
N GLU A 32 3.64 2.00 -9.73
CA GLU A 32 2.80 3.17 -10.01
C GLU A 32 2.79 3.66 -11.48
N HIS A 33 2.64 2.79 -12.49
CA HIS A 33 2.67 3.25 -13.89
C HIS A 33 1.72 2.58 -14.91
N ILE A 34 0.88 1.59 -14.57
CA ILE A 34 -0.05 0.99 -15.56
C ILE A 34 -1.52 0.97 -15.10
N ASP A 35 -1.79 0.97 -13.79
CA ASP A 35 -3.16 0.75 -13.27
C ASP A 35 -3.77 1.94 -12.50
N LEU A 36 -3.12 3.10 -12.50
CA LEU A 36 -3.65 4.33 -11.90
C LEU A 36 -3.89 5.41 -12.96
N GLY A 37 -4.53 5.03 -14.06
CA GLY A 37 -5.06 5.97 -15.05
C GLY A 37 -5.92 7.07 -14.44
#